data_AF-A0A1Y1QA77-F1
#
_entry.id   AF-A0A1Y1QA77-F1
#
_cell.length_a   1.000
_cell.length_b   1.000
_cell.length_c   1.000
_cell.angle_alpha   90.00
_cell.angle_beta   90.00
_cell.angle_gamma   90.00
#
_symmetry.space_group_name_H-M   'P 1'
#
loop_
_entity.id
_entity.type
_entity.pdbx_description
1 polymer ?
#
loop_
_entity_poly.entity_id
_entity_poly.type
_entity_poly.pdbx_seq_one_letter_code
_entity_poly.pdbx_strand_id
1 'polypeptide(L)'
;MDISLCLNPNSFPAASAEQAYQLFEDSWQGVLALYQSGDRYLLYLDTLSNDNLYDFCLAESFTYDDFLNLLMMRGERDLYSFLTQLEDKSPALDHLDAETLDDIASYSFYMPDHPVPKHADTFSLAYFLDAILLSINTTPQWANHQVTIARVADDGRYIDEKLALHHIATQTHGLQLFQQFSQDDIKAVCAQAVMTAEFVTWYQELIAENKRRVLDKCKLACERHFQGAKPLFDSLTNSDGIREIRFSAYSGGAIRILFKAMSDTKHAILLGFIKKSNSEGYDENIPKAEKLFRQLQV
;
A
#
# COMPACT_ATOMS: atom_id res chain seq x y z
N MET A 1 -13.08 -8.98 -1.50
CA MET A 1 -11.70 -8.63 -1.15
C MET A 1 -11.76 -7.49 -0.14
N ASP A 2 -10.83 -7.43 0.80
CA ASP A 2 -10.79 -6.30 1.72
C ASP A 2 -9.87 -5.19 1.14
N ILE A 3 -10.40 -3.97 1.02
CA ILE A 3 -9.71 -2.80 0.47
C ILE A 3 -9.52 -1.78 1.58
N SER A 4 -8.27 -1.58 1.97
CA SER A 4 -7.90 -0.53 2.92
C SER A 4 -7.76 0.81 2.21
N LEU A 5 -8.43 1.82 2.73
CA LEU A 5 -8.32 3.22 2.33
C LEU A 5 -7.70 3.99 3.50
N CYS A 6 -6.75 4.86 3.21
CA CYS A 6 -6.18 5.77 4.20
C CYS A 6 -6.57 7.20 3.80
N LEU A 7 -7.47 7.82 4.56
CA LEU A 7 -7.80 9.23 4.33
C LEU A 7 -6.55 10.06 4.57
N ASN A 8 -6.23 10.98 3.65
CA ASN A 8 -4.99 11.75 3.64
C ASN A 8 -5.22 13.21 4.06
N PRO A 9 -4.98 13.57 5.34
CA PRO A 9 -5.21 14.93 5.83
C PRO A 9 -4.33 15.97 5.14
N ASN A 10 -3.19 15.58 4.53
CA ASN A 10 -2.31 16.50 3.81
C ASN A 10 -2.95 17.11 2.55
N SER A 11 -4.09 16.59 2.11
CA SER A 11 -4.85 17.13 0.97
C SER A 11 -5.98 18.07 1.36
N PHE A 12 -6.30 18.14 2.65
CA PHE A 12 -7.37 18.96 3.22
C PHE A 12 -6.81 20.16 4.00
N PRO A 13 -7.61 21.20 4.28
CA PRO A 13 -8.98 21.42 3.79
C PRO A 13 -9.02 21.93 2.34
N ALA A 14 -10.18 21.81 1.68
CA ALA A 14 -10.49 22.55 0.46
C ALA A 14 -10.79 24.03 0.75
N ALA A 15 -10.82 24.88 -0.29
CA ALA A 15 -10.99 26.32 -0.11
C ALA A 15 -12.42 26.75 0.24
N SER A 16 -13.42 25.88 0.02
CA SER A 16 -14.82 26.15 0.36
C SER A 16 -15.61 24.84 0.50
N ALA A 17 -16.78 24.89 1.16
CA ALA A 17 -17.67 23.74 1.29
C ALA A 17 -18.13 23.16 -0.07
N GLU A 18 -18.43 24.01 -1.05
CA GLU A 18 -18.82 23.55 -2.39
C GLU A 18 -17.65 22.86 -3.11
N GLN A 19 -16.43 23.41 -2.99
CA GLN A 19 -15.25 22.75 -3.55
C GLN A 19 -14.93 21.44 -2.83
N ALA A 20 -15.08 21.41 -1.50
CA ALA A 20 -14.91 20.21 -0.70
C ALA A 20 -15.87 19.10 -1.15
N TYR A 21 -17.16 19.43 -1.29
CA TYR A 21 -18.16 18.50 -1.79
C TYR A 21 -17.76 17.94 -3.16
N GLN A 22 -17.46 18.82 -4.13
CA GLN A 22 -17.15 18.39 -5.50
C GLN A 22 -15.91 17.50 -5.58
N LEU A 23 -14.80 17.91 -4.92
CA LEU A 23 -13.55 17.15 -4.97
C LEU A 23 -13.66 15.83 -4.20
N PHE A 24 -14.33 15.82 -3.05
CA PHE A 24 -14.45 14.63 -2.23
C PHE A 24 -15.43 13.62 -2.83
N GLU A 25 -16.54 14.10 -3.42
CA GLU A 25 -17.44 13.28 -4.23
C GLU A 25 -16.69 12.61 -5.39
N ASP A 26 -15.93 13.37 -6.19
CA ASP A 26 -15.14 12.82 -7.31
C ASP A 26 -14.13 11.76 -6.84
N SER A 27 -13.49 12.00 -5.69
CA SER A 27 -12.56 11.03 -5.08
C SER A 27 -13.26 9.74 -4.67
N TRP A 28 -14.44 9.83 -4.05
CA TRP A 28 -15.23 8.65 -3.70
C TRP A 28 -15.86 7.94 -4.90
N GLN A 29 -16.22 8.66 -5.95
CA GLN A 29 -16.59 8.05 -7.23
C GLN A 29 -15.44 7.24 -7.82
N GLY A 30 -14.19 7.66 -7.59
CA GLY A 30 -12.99 6.88 -7.88
C GLY A 30 -12.90 5.60 -7.06
N VAL A 31 -13.19 5.66 -5.76
CA VAL A 31 -13.25 4.46 -4.92
C VAL A 31 -14.36 3.51 -5.40
N LEU A 32 -15.55 4.03 -5.71
CA LEU A 32 -16.65 3.24 -6.26
C LEU A 32 -16.29 2.57 -7.59
N ALA A 33 -15.45 3.19 -8.42
CA ALA A 33 -14.97 2.58 -9.65
C ALA A 33 -14.09 1.32 -9.40
N LEU A 34 -13.55 1.15 -8.19
CA LEU A 34 -12.86 -0.09 -7.78
C LEU A 34 -13.80 -1.18 -7.30
N TYR A 35 -15.07 -0.86 -7.03
CA TYR A 35 -16.01 -1.76 -6.37
C TYR A 35 -16.25 -3.05 -7.14
N GLN A 36 -16.01 -4.18 -6.49
CA GLN A 36 -16.45 -5.49 -6.94
C GLN A 36 -17.40 -6.10 -5.91
N SER A 37 -18.34 -6.91 -6.39
CA SER A 37 -19.33 -7.56 -5.54
C SER A 37 -18.65 -8.43 -4.47
N GLY A 38 -18.93 -8.16 -3.20
CA GLY A 38 -18.35 -8.87 -2.05
C GLY A 38 -17.07 -8.24 -1.51
N ASP A 39 -16.68 -7.07 -1.99
CA ASP A 39 -15.62 -6.29 -1.37
C ASP A 39 -16.06 -5.62 -0.08
N ARG A 40 -15.14 -5.55 0.88
CA ARG A 40 -15.28 -4.76 2.11
C ARG A 40 -14.27 -3.63 2.05
N TYR A 41 -14.70 -2.43 2.44
CA TYR A 41 -13.87 -1.24 2.45
C TYR A 41 -13.64 -0.79 3.88
N LEU A 42 -12.37 -0.68 4.26
CA LEU A 42 -11.94 -0.23 5.57
C LEU A 42 -11.35 1.16 5.42
N LEU A 43 -11.90 2.14 6.14
CA LEU A 43 -11.41 3.51 6.09
C LEU A 43 -10.61 3.82 7.34
N TYR A 44 -9.30 3.99 7.16
CA TYR A 44 -8.38 4.42 8.20
C TYR A 44 -8.19 5.93 8.14
N LEU A 45 -8.31 6.58 9.29
CA LEU A 45 -7.98 7.99 9.49
C LEU A 45 -7.24 8.10 10.80
N ASP A 46 -6.10 8.79 10.76
CA ASP A 46 -5.37 9.17 11.96
C ASP A 46 -5.08 10.67 11.89
N THR A 47 -5.55 11.39 12.90
CA THR A 47 -5.39 12.85 12.99
C THR A 47 -4.72 13.21 14.30
N LEU A 48 -3.92 14.28 14.30
CA LEU A 48 -3.24 14.76 15.50
C LEU A 48 -4.22 15.19 16.61
N SER A 49 -5.48 15.46 16.27
CA SER A 49 -6.56 15.85 17.18
C SER A 49 -7.35 14.66 17.74
N ASN A 50 -7.09 13.42 17.30
CA ASN A 50 -7.91 12.24 17.60
C ASN A 50 -9.40 12.43 17.24
N ASP A 51 -9.68 13.15 16.15
CA ASP A 51 -11.06 13.36 15.72
C ASP A 51 -11.65 12.06 15.16
N ASN A 52 -12.92 11.81 15.47
CA ASN A 52 -13.70 10.79 14.79
C ASN A 52 -13.90 11.19 13.31
N LEU A 53 -14.25 10.23 12.45
CA LEU A 53 -14.44 10.49 11.02
C LEU A 53 -15.49 11.57 10.74
N TYR A 54 -16.59 11.61 11.51
CA TYR A 54 -17.71 12.53 11.29
C TYR A 54 -17.34 14.00 11.53
N ASP A 55 -16.39 14.25 12.44
CA ASP A 55 -15.86 15.59 12.76
C ASP A 55 -14.72 16.02 11.82
N PHE A 56 -14.25 15.12 10.94
CA PHE A 56 -13.17 15.43 10.00
C PHE A 56 -13.56 16.59 9.07
N CYS A 57 -12.79 17.68 9.14
CA CYS A 57 -13.05 18.90 8.39
C CYS A 57 -12.57 18.77 6.93
N LEU A 58 -13.52 18.77 5.99
CA LEU A 58 -13.24 18.77 4.55
C LEU A 58 -12.98 20.20 4.02
N ALA A 59 -13.64 21.19 4.61
CA ALA A 59 -13.37 22.63 4.44
C ALA A 59 -13.66 23.37 5.75
N GLU A 60 -13.38 24.68 5.80
CA GLU A 60 -13.76 25.52 6.95
C GLU A 60 -15.27 25.41 7.22
N SER A 61 -15.63 24.98 8.43
CA SER A 61 -17.03 24.74 8.85
C SER A 61 -17.82 23.77 7.97
N PHE A 62 -17.14 22.80 7.34
CA PHE A 62 -17.78 21.75 6.55
C PHE A 62 -17.10 20.41 6.83
N THR A 63 -17.81 19.51 7.51
CA THR A 63 -17.29 18.23 7.98
C THR A 63 -17.70 17.05 7.08
N TYR A 64 -17.20 15.85 7.40
CA TYR A 64 -17.66 14.62 6.78
C TYR A 64 -19.17 14.38 7.00
N ASP A 65 -19.71 14.70 8.19
CA ASP A 65 -21.15 14.59 8.45
C ASP A 65 -21.97 15.53 7.55
N ASP A 66 -21.51 16.78 7.37
CA ASP A 66 -22.14 17.72 6.45
C ASP A 66 -22.14 17.20 5.01
N PHE A 67 -21.05 16.55 4.59
CA PHE A 67 -20.94 15.91 3.28
C PHE A 67 -21.95 14.76 3.11
N LEU A 68 -22.10 13.86 4.09
CA LEU A 68 -23.10 12.79 4.06
C LEU A 68 -24.53 13.33 3.96
N ASN A 69 -24.85 14.36 4.74
CA ASN A 69 -26.15 15.03 4.71
C ASN A 69 -26.41 15.65 3.32
N LEU A 70 -25.39 16.27 2.72
CA LEU A 70 -25.51 16.88 1.40
C LEU A 70 -25.69 15.84 0.28
N LEU A 71 -25.02 14.69 0.35
CA LEU A 71 -25.25 13.57 -0.59
C LEU A 71 -26.71 13.11 -0.57
N MET A 72 -27.28 12.92 0.63
CA MET A 72 -28.69 12.57 0.78
C MET A 72 -29.61 13.63 0.18
N MET A 73 -29.35 14.92 0.45
CA MET A 73 -30.16 16.04 -0.05
C MET A 73 -30.08 16.17 -1.58
N ARG A 74 -28.91 15.91 -2.18
CA ARG A 74 -28.69 15.96 -3.63
C ARG A 74 -29.16 14.70 -4.37
N GLY A 75 -29.47 13.62 -3.63
CA GLY A 75 -30.00 12.38 -4.19
C GLY A 75 -28.95 11.35 -4.60
N GLU A 76 -27.70 11.52 -4.17
CA GLU A 76 -26.56 10.62 -4.41
C GLU A 76 -26.64 9.38 -3.51
N ARG A 77 -27.71 8.59 -3.67
CA ARG A 77 -28.07 7.48 -2.77
C ARG A 77 -27.08 6.33 -2.80
N ASP A 78 -26.51 6.03 -3.96
CA ASP A 78 -25.58 4.91 -4.12
C ASP A 78 -24.28 5.19 -3.36
N LEU A 79 -23.72 6.40 -3.54
CA LEU A 79 -22.54 6.83 -2.81
C LEU A 79 -22.83 6.93 -1.31
N TYR A 80 -23.94 7.54 -0.90
CA TYR A 80 -24.33 7.58 0.50
C TYR A 80 -24.42 6.18 1.11
N SER A 81 -25.12 5.25 0.45
CA SER A 81 -25.26 3.87 0.92
C SER A 81 -23.90 3.18 1.05
N PHE A 82 -23.00 3.38 0.09
CA PHE A 82 -21.65 2.85 0.15
C PHE A 82 -20.89 3.39 1.36
N LEU A 83 -20.90 4.71 1.57
CA LEU A 83 -20.19 5.35 2.69
C LEU A 83 -20.70 4.89 4.06
N THR A 84 -22.00 4.66 4.20
CA THR A 84 -22.59 4.13 5.45
C THR A 84 -22.24 2.67 5.75
N GLN A 85 -21.73 1.93 4.76
CA GLN A 85 -21.31 0.54 4.90
C GLN A 85 -19.80 0.39 5.08
N LEU A 86 -19.05 1.49 5.01
CA LEU A 86 -17.62 1.49 5.29
C LEU A 86 -17.36 1.03 6.73
N GLU A 87 -16.32 0.23 6.89
CA GLU A 87 -15.81 -0.08 8.22
C GLU A 87 -14.87 1.05 8.65
N ASP A 88 -15.38 1.94 9.49
CA ASP A 88 -14.60 3.03 10.07
C ASP A 88 -13.56 2.49 11.06
N LYS A 89 -12.31 2.87 10.84
CA LYS A 89 -11.16 2.53 11.67
C LYS A 89 -10.51 3.78 12.26
N SER A 90 -11.29 4.81 12.57
CA SER A 90 -10.78 6.05 13.18
C SER A 90 -10.89 6.00 14.72
N PRO A 91 -9.80 6.28 15.47
CA PRO A 91 -8.44 6.53 15.01
C PRO A 91 -7.73 5.24 14.55
N ALA A 92 -6.92 5.33 13.49
CA ALA A 92 -6.31 4.18 12.82
C ALA A 92 -5.52 3.28 13.77
N LEU A 93 -4.75 3.89 14.68
CA LEU A 93 -3.82 3.20 15.57
C LEU A 93 -4.50 2.17 16.49
N ASP A 94 -5.77 2.37 16.85
CA ASP A 94 -6.52 1.47 17.73
C ASP A 94 -6.85 0.12 17.07
N HIS A 95 -6.65 0.03 15.76
CA HIS A 95 -6.99 -1.15 14.96
C HIS A 95 -5.77 -1.86 14.36
N LEU A 96 -4.56 -1.44 14.73
CA LEU A 96 -3.31 -2.01 14.24
C LEU A 96 -2.74 -3.02 15.22
N ASP A 97 -2.10 -4.06 14.69
CA ASP A 97 -1.31 -4.97 15.52
C ASP A 97 0.04 -4.34 15.92
N ALA A 98 0.65 -4.88 16.97
CA ALA A 98 1.88 -4.34 17.54
C ALA A 98 3.06 -4.35 16.55
N GLU A 99 3.16 -5.37 15.68
CA GLU A 99 4.23 -5.45 14.68
C GLU A 99 4.10 -4.33 13.63
N THR A 100 2.87 -4.08 13.17
CA THR A 100 2.56 -3.00 12.22
C THR A 100 2.77 -1.63 12.86
N LEU A 101 2.41 -1.45 14.13
CA LEU A 101 2.67 -0.22 14.88
C LEU A 101 4.17 0.06 15.02
N ASP A 102 4.96 -0.95 15.37
CA ASP A 102 6.41 -0.84 15.48
C ASP A 102 7.03 -0.47 14.12
N ASP A 103 6.57 -1.09 13.03
CA ASP A 103 7.00 -0.74 11.67
C ASP A 103 6.61 0.72 11.31
N ILE A 104 5.37 1.14 11.55
CA ILE A 104 4.94 2.53 11.28
C ILE A 104 5.78 3.54 12.07
N ALA A 105 6.06 3.27 13.34
CA ALA A 105 6.87 4.14 14.20
C ALA A 105 8.36 4.17 13.80
N SER A 106 8.85 3.11 13.15
CA SER A 106 10.26 2.97 12.76
C SER A 106 10.61 3.66 11.46
N TYR A 107 9.63 4.02 10.62
CA TYR A 107 9.89 4.64 9.32
C TYR A 107 9.10 5.94 9.16
N SER A 108 9.80 6.99 8.75
CA SER A 108 9.20 8.27 8.36
C SER A 108 9.40 8.50 6.86
N PHE A 109 8.36 9.00 6.19
CA PHE A 109 8.36 9.25 4.76
C PHE A 109 8.14 10.73 4.43
N TYR A 110 8.70 11.15 3.30
CA TYR A 110 8.49 12.45 2.68
C TYR A 110 8.14 12.29 1.21
N MET A 111 7.61 13.35 0.59
CA MET A 111 7.41 13.40 -0.86
C MET A 111 8.57 14.15 -1.51
N PRO A 112 9.41 13.50 -2.35
CA PRO A 112 10.47 14.18 -3.08
C PRO A 112 9.95 15.36 -3.89
N ASP A 113 10.70 16.45 -3.96
CA ASP A 113 10.37 17.67 -4.72
C ASP A 113 9.11 18.42 -4.23
N HIS A 114 8.57 18.05 -3.06
CA HIS A 114 7.42 18.69 -2.42
C HIS A 114 7.74 19.20 -1.01
N PRO A 115 6.95 20.15 -0.48
CA PRO A 115 7.06 20.56 0.92
C PRO A 115 6.86 19.38 1.88
N VAL A 116 7.50 19.46 3.05
CA VAL A 116 7.35 18.45 4.10
C VAL A 116 5.86 18.33 4.51
N PRO A 117 5.27 17.13 4.47
CA PRO A 117 3.88 16.91 4.84
C PRO A 117 3.67 17.23 6.34
N LYS A 118 2.50 17.77 6.68
CA LYS A 118 2.12 17.99 8.10
C LYS A 118 1.81 16.67 8.81
N HIS A 119 1.29 15.70 8.05
CA HIS A 119 0.88 14.38 8.53
C HIS A 119 1.69 13.32 7.77
N ALA A 120 2.99 13.24 8.05
CA ALA A 120 3.89 12.29 7.40
C ALA A 120 3.50 10.82 7.68
N ASP A 121 2.97 10.57 8.88
CA ASP A 121 2.60 9.23 9.36
C ASP A 121 1.50 8.58 8.51
N THR A 122 0.67 9.39 7.82
CA THR A 122 -0.30 8.92 6.83
C THR A 122 0.36 8.10 5.72
N PHE A 123 1.56 8.47 5.29
CA PHE A 123 2.29 7.73 4.27
C PHE A 123 2.84 6.41 4.80
N SER A 124 3.29 6.38 6.06
CA SER A 124 3.71 5.15 6.73
C SER A 124 2.53 4.19 6.87
N LEU A 125 1.39 4.70 7.36
CA LEU A 125 0.15 3.94 7.49
C LEU A 125 -0.28 3.33 6.16
N ALA A 126 -0.33 4.13 5.09
CA ALA A 126 -0.70 3.65 3.76
C ALA A 126 0.29 2.60 3.22
N TYR A 127 1.59 2.79 3.44
CA TYR A 127 2.60 1.85 2.97
C TYR A 127 2.50 0.48 3.65
N PHE A 128 2.42 0.45 4.99
CA PHE A 128 2.44 -0.80 5.77
C PHE A 128 1.11 -1.55 5.73
N LEU A 129 -0.02 -0.84 5.61
CA LEU A 129 -1.33 -1.46 5.39
C LEU A 129 -1.58 -1.86 3.93
N ASP A 130 -0.70 -1.47 3.01
CA ASP A 130 -0.95 -1.54 1.56
C ASP A 130 -2.30 -0.86 1.19
N ALA A 131 -2.59 0.26 1.86
CA ALA A 131 -3.82 1.00 1.70
C ALA A 131 -3.70 2.01 0.54
N ILE A 132 -4.83 2.27 -0.11
CA ILE A 132 -4.93 3.34 -1.12
C ILE A 132 -5.09 4.66 -0.38
N LEU A 133 -4.23 5.63 -0.67
CA LEU A 133 -4.39 6.99 -0.17
C LEU A 133 -5.63 7.63 -0.79
N LEU A 134 -6.58 8.04 0.04
CA LEU A 134 -7.75 8.81 -0.36
C LEU A 134 -7.54 10.28 -0.05
N SER A 135 -7.46 11.10 -1.08
CA SER A 135 -7.21 12.54 -0.96
C SER A 135 -8.25 13.33 -1.75
N ILE A 136 -8.17 14.65 -1.69
CA ILE A 136 -8.82 15.56 -2.66
C ILE A 136 -7.77 16.29 -3.51
N ASN A 137 -8.10 16.59 -4.76
CA ASN A 137 -7.15 17.21 -5.70
C ASN A 137 -7.03 18.73 -5.52
N THR A 138 -6.58 19.17 -4.34
CA THR A 138 -6.39 20.59 -3.97
C THR A 138 -5.08 21.17 -4.49
N THR A 139 -4.10 20.31 -4.80
CA THR A 139 -2.77 20.72 -5.27
C THR A 139 -2.23 19.73 -6.30
N PRO A 140 -1.32 20.15 -7.21
CA PRO A 140 -0.84 19.32 -8.32
C PRO A 140 -0.21 17.98 -7.91
N GLN A 141 0.32 17.87 -6.70
CA GLN A 141 0.92 16.63 -6.19
C GLN A 141 -0.10 15.49 -6.02
N TRP A 142 -1.39 15.82 -5.92
CA TRP A 142 -2.49 14.86 -5.83
C TRP A 142 -3.14 14.57 -7.20
N ALA A 143 -2.57 15.06 -8.30
CA ALA A 143 -3.17 14.91 -9.63
C ALA A 143 -2.87 13.58 -10.33
N ASN A 144 -2.07 12.70 -9.71
CA ASN A 144 -1.72 11.38 -10.23
C ASN A 144 -2.30 10.25 -9.36
N HIS A 145 -2.62 9.11 -9.97
CA HIS A 145 -3.10 7.91 -9.27
C HIS A 145 -2.01 7.17 -8.47
N GLN A 146 -0.77 7.68 -8.52
CA GLN A 146 0.37 7.23 -7.72
C GLN A 146 1.08 8.43 -7.12
N VAL A 147 1.44 8.30 -5.85
CA VAL A 147 2.25 9.28 -5.11
C VAL A 147 3.62 8.66 -4.87
N THR A 148 4.67 9.40 -5.23
CA THR A 148 6.05 8.99 -4.92
C THR A 148 6.42 9.47 -3.52
N ILE A 149 6.89 8.55 -2.69
CA ILE A 149 7.43 8.86 -1.36
C ILE A 149 8.87 8.36 -1.27
N ALA A 150 9.63 8.91 -0.33
CA ALA A 150 10.97 8.44 0.00
C ALA A 150 11.18 8.51 1.51
N ARG A 151 12.18 7.78 2.04
CA ARG A 151 12.36 7.64 3.49
C ARG A 151 13.31 8.68 4.06
N VAL A 152 13.07 9.03 5.32
CA VAL A 152 14.03 9.75 6.17
C VAL A 152 14.71 8.71 7.07
N ALA A 153 16.04 8.76 7.17
CA ALA A 153 16.82 7.92 8.07
C ALA A 153 16.60 8.33 9.53
N ASP A 154 16.91 7.43 10.47
CA ASP A 154 16.85 7.70 11.92
C ASP A 154 17.68 8.92 12.35
N ASP A 155 18.73 9.25 11.59
CA ASP A 155 19.58 10.42 11.80
C ASP A 155 19.09 11.70 11.09
N GLY A 156 17.88 11.66 10.51
CA GLY A 156 17.25 12.77 9.80
C GLY A 156 17.70 12.94 8.35
N ARG A 157 18.60 12.09 7.83
CA ARG A 157 19.05 12.19 6.42
C ARG A 157 17.96 11.71 5.46
N TYR A 158 17.72 12.51 4.42
CA TYR A 158 16.92 12.07 3.28
C TYR A 158 17.63 10.96 2.52
N ILE A 159 16.90 9.90 2.23
CA ILE A 159 17.40 8.79 1.42
C ILE A 159 16.65 8.81 0.09
N ASP A 160 17.39 8.81 -1.00
CA ASP A 160 16.85 8.83 -2.37
C ASP A 160 16.42 7.42 -2.82
N GLU A 161 15.54 6.81 -2.03
CA GLU A 161 14.86 5.58 -2.38
C GLU A 161 13.37 5.85 -2.58
N LYS A 162 12.95 5.92 -3.84
CA LYS A 162 11.60 6.32 -4.24
C LYS A 162 10.62 5.15 -4.26
N LEU A 163 9.71 5.09 -3.29
CA LEU A 163 8.59 4.15 -3.22
C LEU A 163 7.34 4.77 -3.85
N ALA A 164 6.37 3.94 -4.22
CA ALA A 164 5.09 4.38 -4.79
C ALA A 164 3.93 3.94 -3.89
N LEU A 165 2.98 4.84 -3.66
CA LEU A 165 1.69 4.57 -3.04
C LEU A 165 0.58 4.73 -4.08
N HIS A 166 -0.40 3.83 -4.08
CA HIS A 166 -1.63 4.04 -4.84
C HIS A 166 -2.45 5.15 -4.21
N HIS A 167 -3.12 5.93 -5.06
CA HIS A 167 -3.76 7.17 -4.64
C HIS A 167 -5.01 7.44 -5.46
N ILE A 168 -6.08 7.88 -4.81
CA ILE A 168 -7.33 8.32 -5.44
C ILE A 168 -7.66 9.72 -4.93
N ALA A 169 -7.79 10.64 -5.88
CA ALA A 169 -8.31 12.00 -5.66
C ALA A 169 -9.29 12.44 -6.75
N THR A 170 -9.59 11.54 -7.70
CA THR A 170 -10.52 11.74 -8.80
C THR A 170 -11.11 10.39 -9.22
N GLN A 171 -12.25 10.42 -9.91
CA GLN A 171 -12.85 9.22 -10.50
C GLN A 171 -11.90 8.51 -11.47
N THR A 172 -11.12 9.28 -12.23
CA THR A 172 -10.17 8.76 -13.21
C THR A 172 -9.08 7.91 -12.55
N HIS A 173 -8.61 8.29 -11.36
CA HIS A 173 -7.62 7.47 -10.63
C HIS A 173 -8.17 6.10 -10.27
N GLY A 174 -9.43 6.05 -9.82
CA GLY A 174 -10.13 4.79 -9.54
C GLY A 174 -10.16 3.85 -10.74
N LEU A 175 -10.53 4.37 -11.91
CA LEU A 175 -10.55 3.60 -13.16
C LEU A 175 -9.16 3.09 -13.57
N GLN A 176 -8.12 3.91 -13.41
CA GLN A 176 -6.74 3.51 -13.70
C GLN A 176 -6.27 2.39 -12.77
N LEU A 177 -6.57 2.51 -11.48
CA LEU A 177 -6.25 1.49 -10.49
C LEU A 177 -7.06 0.20 -10.72
N PHE A 178 -8.34 0.28 -11.08
CA PHE A 178 -9.14 -0.90 -11.46
C PHE A 178 -8.49 -1.67 -12.61
N GLN A 179 -8.11 -0.95 -13.67
CA GLN A 179 -7.42 -1.55 -14.82
C GLN A 179 -6.09 -2.18 -14.39
N GLN A 180 -5.31 -1.50 -13.55
CA GLN A 180 -4.06 -2.02 -13.02
C GLN A 180 -4.28 -3.31 -12.20
N PHE A 181 -5.26 -3.34 -11.31
CA PHE A 181 -5.53 -4.50 -10.44
C PHE A 181 -6.14 -5.67 -11.21
N SER A 182 -6.80 -5.41 -12.34
CA SER A 182 -7.33 -6.48 -13.20
C SER A 182 -6.24 -7.24 -13.98
N GLN A 183 -5.01 -6.72 -14.03
CA GLN A 183 -3.88 -7.34 -14.75
C GLN A 183 -3.02 -8.20 -13.81
N ASP A 184 -3.61 -9.28 -13.28
CA ASP A 184 -2.94 -10.24 -12.41
C ASP A 184 -2.10 -11.26 -13.20
N ASP A 185 -0.91 -10.85 -13.66
CA ASP A 185 0.06 -11.80 -14.21
C ASP A 185 1.47 -11.55 -13.64
N ILE A 186 1.79 -12.27 -12.56
CA ILE A 186 3.11 -12.25 -11.92
C ILE A 186 4.24 -12.60 -12.90
N LYS A 187 3.97 -13.42 -13.93
CA LYS A 187 4.98 -13.79 -14.92
C LYS A 187 5.25 -12.65 -15.88
N ALA A 188 4.21 -11.93 -16.31
CA ALA A 188 4.36 -10.75 -17.13
C ALA A 188 5.06 -9.61 -16.38
N VAL A 189 4.67 -9.38 -15.12
CA VAL A 189 5.24 -8.34 -14.26
C VAL A 189 6.73 -8.59 -13.96
N CYS A 190 7.10 -9.85 -13.74
CA CYS A 190 8.47 -10.25 -13.40
C CYS A 190 9.23 -10.87 -14.57
N ALA A 191 8.93 -10.48 -15.82
CA ALA A 191 9.48 -11.11 -17.02
C ALA A 191 11.02 -11.10 -17.10
N GLN A 192 11.67 -10.12 -16.48
CA GLN A 192 13.14 -10.01 -16.37
C GLN A 192 13.76 -10.93 -15.31
N ALA A 193 12.96 -11.50 -14.42
CA ALA A 193 13.41 -12.41 -13.37
C ALA A 193 13.09 -13.86 -13.71
N VAL A 194 13.96 -14.78 -13.31
CA VAL A 194 13.67 -16.22 -13.40
C VAL A 194 12.86 -16.61 -12.18
N MET A 195 11.65 -17.10 -12.38
CA MET A 195 10.80 -17.62 -11.30
C MET A 195 10.87 -19.15 -11.26
N THR A 196 11.06 -19.71 -10.08
CA THR A 196 10.92 -21.15 -9.85
C THR A 196 9.44 -21.56 -9.91
N ALA A 197 9.20 -22.85 -10.15
CA ALA A 197 7.84 -23.39 -10.09
C ALA A 197 7.27 -23.26 -8.67
N GLU A 198 8.10 -23.47 -7.65
CA GLU A 198 7.74 -23.37 -6.23
C GLU A 198 7.20 -22.00 -5.86
N PHE A 199 7.82 -20.91 -6.33
CA PHE A 199 7.31 -19.56 -6.10
C PHE A 199 5.95 -19.36 -6.77
N VAL A 200 5.81 -19.78 -8.03
CA VAL A 200 4.57 -19.60 -8.80
C VAL A 200 3.42 -20.38 -8.16
N THR A 201 3.66 -21.63 -7.74
CA THR A 201 2.66 -22.45 -7.04
C THR A 201 2.25 -21.79 -5.72
N TRP A 202 3.21 -21.37 -4.90
CA TRP A 202 2.90 -20.67 -3.65
C TRP A 202 2.07 -19.41 -3.89
N TYR A 203 2.44 -18.60 -4.88
CA TYR A 203 1.68 -17.40 -5.24
C TYR A 203 0.23 -17.73 -5.64
N GLN A 204 0.02 -18.82 -6.41
CA GLN A 204 -1.31 -19.24 -6.84
C GLN A 204 -2.20 -19.72 -5.68
N GLU A 205 -1.61 -20.19 -4.58
CA GLU A 205 -2.33 -20.64 -3.38
C GLU A 205 -2.73 -19.49 -2.44
N LEU A 206 -2.20 -18.29 -2.64
CA LEU A 206 -2.54 -17.12 -1.83
C LEU A 206 -3.99 -16.65 -2.07
N ILE A 207 -4.58 -16.08 -1.01
CA ILE A 207 -5.81 -15.28 -1.10
C ILE A 207 -5.59 -14.04 -1.98
N ALA A 208 -6.66 -13.46 -2.52
CA ALA A 208 -6.60 -12.35 -3.46
C ALA A 208 -5.82 -11.14 -2.93
N GLU A 209 -6.02 -10.78 -1.65
CA GLU A 209 -5.36 -9.66 -0.98
C GLU A 209 -3.84 -9.85 -0.94
N ASN A 210 -3.38 -11.04 -0.57
CA ASN A 210 -1.94 -11.35 -0.52
C ASN A 210 -1.34 -11.52 -1.92
N LYS A 211 -2.10 -12.03 -2.91
CA LYS A 211 -1.66 -12.07 -4.31
C LYS A 211 -1.37 -10.68 -4.84
N ARG A 212 -2.28 -9.73 -4.61
CA ARG A 212 -2.11 -8.34 -5.03
C ARG A 212 -0.88 -7.71 -4.39
N ARG A 213 -0.73 -7.85 -3.06
CA ARG A 213 0.47 -7.39 -2.32
C ARG A 213 1.76 -7.95 -2.92
N VAL A 214 1.80 -9.26 -3.17
CA VAL A 214 2.97 -9.91 -3.79
C VAL A 214 3.24 -9.35 -5.19
N LEU A 215 2.21 -9.20 -6.02
CA LEU A 215 2.33 -8.65 -7.36
C LEU A 215 2.93 -7.24 -7.35
N ASP A 216 2.38 -6.35 -6.52
CA ASP A 216 2.83 -4.96 -6.42
C ASP A 216 4.27 -4.85 -5.91
N LYS A 217 4.63 -5.60 -4.84
CA LYS A 217 5.99 -5.56 -4.30
C LYS A 217 7.01 -6.23 -5.24
N CYS A 218 6.63 -7.29 -5.95
CA CYS A 218 7.47 -7.89 -6.97
C CYS A 218 7.65 -7.00 -8.19
N LYS A 219 6.61 -6.28 -8.63
CA LYS A 219 6.69 -5.26 -9.69
C LYS A 219 7.70 -4.18 -9.31
N LEU A 220 7.56 -3.61 -8.12
CA LEU A 220 8.47 -2.60 -7.60
C LEU A 220 9.91 -3.12 -7.50
N ALA A 221 10.09 -4.37 -7.06
CA ALA A 221 11.42 -4.98 -7.01
C ALA A 221 12.03 -5.15 -8.40
N CYS A 222 11.21 -5.54 -9.37
CA CYS A 222 11.57 -5.69 -10.77
C CYS A 222 11.95 -4.35 -11.43
N GLU A 223 11.20 -3.27 -11.18
CA GLU A 223 11.48 -1.91 -11.64
C GLU A 223 12.80 -1.35 -11.04
N ARG A 224 13.14 -1.76 -9.82
CA ARG A 224 14.38 -1.38 -9.13
C ARG A 224 15.55 -2.33 -9.39
N HIS A 225 15.41 -3.29 -10.29
CA HIS A 225 16.42 -4.32 -10.56
C HIS A 225 16.88 -5.05 -9.28
N PHE A 226 15.96 -5.25 -8.33
CA PHE A 226 16.18 -5.86 -7.02
C PHE A 226 17.23 -5.14 -6.16
N GLN A 227 17.48 -3.85 -6.43
CA GLN A 227 18.34 -2.99 -5.63
C GLN A 227 17.53 -2.24 -4.56
N GLY A 228 18.18 -1.98 -3.43
CA GLY A 228 17.57 -1.27 -2.31
C GLY A 228 17.87 -1.94 -0.96
N ALA A 229 17.24 -1.42 0.09
CA ALA A 229 17.40 -1.89 1.46
C ALA A 229 16.04 -1.96 2.15
N LYS A 230 16.04 -2.00 3.48
CA LYS A 230 14.82 -1.91 4.29
C LYS A 230 14.07 -0.60 3.97
N PRO A 231 12.73 -0.61 4.00
CA PRO A 231 11.86 -1.68 4.52
C PRO A 231 11.57 -2.82 3.54
N LEU A 232 11.70 -2.61 2.23
CA LEU A 232 11.28 -3.60 1.23
C LEU A 232 12.26 -4.77 1.10
N PHE A 233 13.56 -4.52 1.20
CA PHE A 233 14.59 -5.53 1.00
C PHE A 233 15.43 -5.78 2.25
N ASP A 234 15.86 -7.01 2.45
CA ASP A 234 16.86 -7.35 3.47
C ASP A 234 17.83 -8.43 2.96
N SER A 235 19.02 -8.50 3.57
CA SER A 235 20.01 -9.54 3.29
C SER A 235 20.00 -10.59 4.39
N LEU A 236 19.95 -11.86 4.03
CA LEU A 236 19.95 -12.95 5.01
C LEU A 236 21.38 -13.33 5.39
N THR A 237 21.76 -13.08 6.64
CA THR A 237 23.13 -13.26 7.15
C THR A 237 23.60 -14.71 7.14
N ASN A 238 22.68 -15.67 7.18
CA ASN A 238 22.97 -17.11 7.24
C ASN A 238 22.79 -17.80 5.88
N SER A 239 23.02 -17.07 4.79
CA SER A 239 22.86 -17.59 3.43
C SER A 239 23.99 -17.11 2.53
N ASP A 240 24.28 -17.88 1.49
CA ASP A 240 25.19 -17.43 0.44
C ASP A 240 24.47 -16.41 -0.47
N GLY A 241 24.45 -15.14 -0.08
CA GLY A 241 23.96 -14.03 -0.91
C GLY A 241 22.46 -14.06 -1.27
N ILE A 242 21.64 -14.81 -0.53
CA ILE A 242 20.17 -14.73 -0.65
C ILE A 242 19.69 -13.46 0.04
N ARG A 243 18.77 -12.77 -0.64
CA ARG A 243 18.08 -11.59 -0.14
C ARG A 243 16.58 -11.85 -0.12
N GLU A 244 15.84 -11.03 0.60
CA GLU A 244 14.39 -11.14 0.71
C GLU A 244 13.69 -9.84 0.32
N ILE A 245 12.52 -9.99 -0.32
CA ILE A 245 11.48 -8.95 -0.36
C ILE A 245 10.57 -9.20 0.85
N ARG A 246 10.32 -8.18 1.66
CA ARG A 246 9.59 -8.30 2.92
C ARG A 246 8.49 -7.24 3.06
N PHE A 247 7.32 -7.67 3.50
CA PHE A 247 6.14 -6.83 3.75
C PHE A 247 5.10 -7.62 4.58
N SER A 248 4.08 -6.93 5.09
CA SER A 248 3.04 -7.52 5.95
C SER A 248 1.97 -8.27 5.15
N ALA A 249 1.49 -9.40 5.69
CA ALA A 249 0.36 -10.13 5.13
C ALA A 249 -0.98 -9.48 5.52
N TYR A 250 -2.04 -9.69 4.74
CA TYR A 250 -3.35 -9.08 4.97
C TYR A 250 -4.00 -9.49 6.31
N SER A 251 -3.86 -10.76 6.70
CA SER A 251 -4.47 -11.34 7.92
C SER A 251 -3.47 -11.58 9.05
N GLY A 252 -2.41 -10.77 9.12
CA GLY A 252 -1.32 -10.91 10.09
C GLY A 252 -0.22 -11.88 9.66
N GLY A 253 0.95 -11.71 10.27
CA GLY A 253 2.19 -12.34 9.84
C GLY A 253 2.87 -11.59 8.70
N ALA A 254 4.01 -12.09 8.25
CA ALA A 254 4.91 -11.34 7.40
C ALA A 254 5.27 -12.13 6.13
N ILE A 255 4.96 -11.60 4.95
CA ILE A 255 5.35 -12.22 3.68
C ILE A 255 6.83 -12.01 3.45
N ARG A 256 7.53 -13.09 3.09
CA ARG A 256 8.94 -13.09 2.70
C ARG A 256 9.08 -13.79 1.36
N ILE A 257 9.77 -13.16 0.42
CA ILE A 257 10.07 -13.72 -0.89
C ILE A 257 11.58 -13.76 -1.05
N LEU A 258 12.15 -14.95 -1.15
CA LEU A 258 13.59 -15.13 -1.27
C LEU A 258 14.01 -15.03 -2.74
N PHE A 259 15.05 -14.25 -2.99
CA PHE A 259 15.63 -14.06 -4.31
C PHE A 259 17.15 -14.01 -4.25
N LYS A 260 17.80 -14.28 -5.38
CA LYS A 260 19.26 -14.20 -5.50
C LYS A 260 19.67 -13.70 -6.88
N ALA A 261 20.74 -12.93 -6.94
CA ALA A 261 21.33 -12.49 -8.20
C ALA A 261 21.92 -13.70 -8.96
N MET A 262 21.58 -13.83 -10.24
CA MET A 262 22.22 -14.78 -11.17
C MET A 262 23.38 -14.11 -11.92
N SER A 263 23.25 -12.81 -12.19
CA SER A 263 24.25 -11.93 -12.79
C SER A 263 23.90 -10.48 -12.46
N ASP A 264 24.71 -9.51 -12.88
CA ASP A 264 24.51 -8.08 -12.62
C ASP A 264 23.11 -7.55 -13.03
N THR A 265 22.48 -8.16 -14.04
CA THR A 265 21.19 -7.71 -14.58
C THR A 265 20.05 -8.71 -14.40
N LYS A 266 20.34 -9.92 -13.91
CA LYS A 266 19.36 -11.02 -13.86
C LYS A 266 19.26 -11.60 -12.46
N HIS A 267 18.05 -11.72 -11.96
CA HIS A 267 17.74 -12.24 -10.64
C HIS A 267 16.83 -13.47 -10.74
N ALA A 268 16.92 -14.35 -9.76
CA ALA A 268 16.02 -15.47 -9.58
C ALA A 268 15.12 -15.24 -8.37
N ILE A 269 13.79 -15.33 -8.56
CA ILE A 269 12.80 -15.37 -7.49
C ILE A 269 12.58 -16.85 -7.16
N LEU A 270 12.96 -17.25 -5.94
CA LEU A 270 13.18 -18.65 -5.59
C LEU A 270 12.01 -19.28 -4.85
N LEU A 271 11.42 -18.58 -3.87
CA LEU A 271 10.26 -19.04 -3.11
C LEU A 271 9.65 -17.88 -2.34
N GLY A 272 8.39 -18.03 -1.93
CA GLY A 272 7.76 -17.16 -0.95
C GLY A 272 7.15 -17.96 0.19
N PHE A 273 6.95 -17.31 1.33
CA PHE A 273 6.27 -17.87 2.51
C PHE A 273 5.68 -16.76 3.39
N ILE A 274 4.68 -17.12 4.20
CA ILE A 274 4.13 -16.25 5.27
C ILE A 274 4.74 -16.69 6.58
N LYS A 275 5.57 -15.83 7.15
CA LYS A 275 6.25 -16.02 8.42
C LYS A 275 5.31 -15.63 9.57
N LYS A 276 5.10 -16.55 10.53
CA LYS A 276 4.31 -16.30 11.74
C LYS A 276 5.15 -16.02 12.98
N SER A 277 6.42 -16.42 12.98
CA SER A 277 7.39 -16.13 14.05
C SER A 277 8.83 -16.13 13.52
N ASN A 278 9.79 -15.56 14.27
CA ASN A 278 11.21 -15.51 13.86
C ASN A 278 11.85 -16.90 13.68
N SER A 279 11.45 -17.87 14.50
CA SER A 279 11.91 -19.26 14.47
C SER A 279 11.20 -20.12 13.42
N GLU A 280 10.04 -19.70 12.93
CA GLU A 280 9.27 -20.46 11.93
C GLU A 280 9.43 -19.83 10.55
N GLY A 281 10.18 -20.51 9.69
CA GLY A 281 10.22 -20.22 8.27
C GLY A 281 11.63 -20.23 7.69
N TYR A 282 12.58 -19.50 8.28
CA TYR A 282 13.91 -19.36 7.67
C TYR A 282 14.71 -20.66 7.65
N ASP A 283 14.66 -21.45 8.73
CA ASP A 283 15.41 -22.71 8.85
C ASP A 283 15.04 -23.73 7.75
N GLU A 284 13.78 -23.72 7.29
CA GLU A 284 13.31 -24.58 6.21
C GLU A 284 13.46 -23.94 4.84
N ASN A 285 13.17 -22.65 4.73
CA ASN A 285 13.06 -21.97 3.45
C ASN A 285 14.42 -21.52 2.89
N ILE A 286 15.40 -21.14 3.71
CA ILE A 286 16.74 -20.77 3.22
C ILE A 286 17.42 -21.97 2.53
N PRO A 287 17.54 -23.17 3.15
CA PRO A 287 18.14 -24.32 2.47
C PRO A 287 17.39 -24.72 1.19
N LYS A 288 16.06 -24.58 1.19
CA LYS A 288 15.23 -24.84 0.01
C LYS A 288 15.54 -23.85 -1.12
N ALA A 289 15.62 -22.55 -0.83
CA ALA A 289 16.02 -21.52 -1.80
C ALA A 289 17.39 -21.81 -2.41
N GLU A 290 18.38 -22.16 -1.58
CA GLU A 290 19.72 -22.48 -2.06
C GLU A 290 19.72 -23.69 -3.01
N LYS A 291 18.94 -24.72 -2.68
CA LYS A 291 18.79 -25.90 -3.55
C LYS A 291 18.17 -25.51 -4.90
N LEU A 292 17.09 -24.72 -4.88
CA LEU A 292 16.42 -24.26 -6.09
C LEU A 292 17.36 -23.40 -6.95
N PHE A 293 18.13 -22.51 -6.34
CA PHE A 293 19.09 -21.68 -7.06
C PHE A 293 20.17 -22.52 -7.76
N ARG A 294 20.70 -23.55 -7.09
CA ARG A 294 21.69 -24.46 -7.72
C ARG A 294 21.10 -25.20 -8.92
N GLN A 295 19.81 -25.56 -8.89
CA GLN A 295 19.14 -26.21 -10.01
C GLN A 295 18.96 -25.29 -11.23
N LEU A 296 18.91 -23.97 -11.03
CA LEU A 296 18.83 -22.98 -12.11
C LEU A 296 20.18 -22.70 -12.80
N GLN A 297 21.29 -23.17 -12.23
CA GLN A 297 22.64 -22.99 -12.75
C GLN A 297 23.13 -24.18 -13.59
N VAL A 298 22.33 -25.25 -13.65
CA VAL A 298 22.58 -26.46 -14.46
C VAL A 298 21.79 -26.37 -15.75
#